data_AF-A0A5N3WBE4-F1
#
_entry.id   AF-A0A5N3WBE4-F1
#
_cell.length_a   1.000
_cell.length_b   1.000
_cell.length_c   1.000
_cell.angle_alpha   90.00
_cell.angle_beta   90.00
_cell.angle_gamma   90.00
#
_symmetry.space_group_name_H-M   'P 1'
#
loop_
_entity.id
_entity.type
_entity.pdbx_description
1 polymer ?
#
loop_
_entity_poly.entity_id
_entity_poly.type
_entity_poly.pdbx_seq_one_letter_code
_entity_poly.pdbx_strand_id
1 'polypeptide(L)'
;MSHPSPQAKPSNPSNPRVFFDVDIGGERVGRIVLELFADIVPKTAENFRALCTGEKGIGPTTGKPLHFKGCPFHRIIKKFMIQGGDFSNQNGTGGESIYGEKFEDENFHYKHDREGLLSMANAGSNTNGSQFFITTVPTPHLDGKHVVFGQVIKGMGVAKILENVEVKGEKPAKLCVIAECGELREGDDWGIFPKDGSGDSHPDFPEDADVDLKDVDKILLISEDLKNIGNTFFKSQKWEMAVKKYTKVLRYVEGSRAVAEDADGAKLQPVALSCVLNIGACKLKMSDWQGAVDSCLEALEIDPSNTKALYRRAQGWQGLKEYDQALADLKKAQEIAPEDKAIQAELLKVKQKIKAQKDKEKAAYAKMFA
;
A
#
# COMPACT_ATOMS: atom_id res chain seq x y z
N MET A 1 3.46 28.58 -23.41
CA MET A 1 4.67 27.89 -22.90
C MET A 1 4.23 27.04 -21.71
N SER A 2 4.76 25.82 -21.57
CA SER A 2 4.46 24.93 -20.43
C SER A 2 5.35 25.26 -19.23
N HIS A 3 4.78 25.23 -18.02
CA HIS A 3 5.41 25.48 -16.73
C HIS A 3 5.63 24.17 -15.94
N PRO A 4 6.67 24.11 -15.08
CA PRO A 4 6.80 23.03 -14.11
C PRO A 4 5.57 22.91 -13.21
N SER A 5 5.23 21.70 -12.77
CA SER A 5 4.08 21.51 -11.89
C SER A 5 4.37 22.01 -10.46
N PRO A 6 3.35 22.37 -9.66
CA PRO A 6 3.56 22.95 -8.34
C PRO A 6 4.22 21.97 -7.36
N GLN A 7 5.30 22.36 -6.67
CA GLN A 7 5.91 21.47 -5.68
C GLN A 7 5.15 21.43 -4.35
N ALA A 8 4.53 22.56 -3.96
CA ALA A 8 3.74 22.68 -2.74
C ALA A 8 2.43 21.88 -2.82
N LYS A 9 1.96 21.41 -1.66
CA LYS A 9 0.75 20.60 -1.49
C LYS A 9 -0.10 21.17 -0.33
N PRO A 10 -1.21 21.88 -0.60
CA PRO A 10 -1.71 22.27 -1.93
C PRO A 10 -0.86 23.37 -2.58
N SER A 11 -1.04 23.57 -3.89
CA SER A 11 -0.43 24.67 -4.64
C SER A 11 -1.12 26.01 -4.35
N ASN A 12 -2.43 25.99 -4.17
CA ASN A 12 -3.24 27.15 -3.82
C ASN A 12 -4.28 26.74 -2.75
N PRO A 13 -4.38 27.45 -1.61
CA PRO A 13 -5.32 27.08 -0.54
C PRO A 13 -6.79 27.15 -0.95
N SER A 14 -7.13 27.94 -1.99
CA SER A 14 -8.50 28.06 -2.49
C SER A 14 -8.90 26.96 -3.48
N ASN A 15 -7.96 26.13 -3.93
CA ASN A 15 -8.25 25.07 -4.88
C ASN A 15 -9.10 23.96 -4.24
N PRO A 16 -10.08 23.40 -4.98
CA PRO A 16 -10.89 22.29 -4.49
C PRO A 16 -10.03 21.08 -4.13
N ARG A 17 -10.44 20.39 -3.06
CA ARG A 17 -9.84 19.13 -2.62
C ARG A 17 -10.89 18.04 -2.72
N VAL A 18 -10.56 16.96 -3.39
CA VAL A 18 -11.44 15.79 -3.54
C VAL A 18 -10.74 14.53 -3.06
N PHE A 19 -11.49 13.46 -2.79
CA PHE A 19 -10.92 12.22 -2.31
C PHE A 19 -11.48 11.00 -3.02
N PHE A 20 -10.68 9.93 -3.03
CA PHE A 20 -11.07 8.57 -3.35
C PHE A 20 -10.72 7.65 -2.20
N ASP A 21 -11.72 6.95 -1.64
CA ASP A 21 -11.47 5.76 -0.82
C ASP A 21 -11.38 4.55 -1.77
N VAL A 22 -10.24 3.88 -1.77
CA VAL A 22 -9.90 2.83 -2.75
C VAL A 22 -10.00 1.45 -2.12
N ASP A 23 -10.67 0.54 -2.82
CA ASP A 23 -10.70 -0.89 -2.50
C ASP A 23 -9.95 -1.70 -3.56
N ILE A 24 -9.26 -2.76 -3.14
CA ILE A 24 -8.62 -3.74 -4.03
C ILE A 24 -9.07 -5.14 -3.61
N GLY A 25 -9.70 -5.88 -4.53
CA GLY A 25 -10.22 -7.22 -4.25
C GLY A 25 -11.29 -7.25 -3.15
N GLY A 26 -12.01 -6.15 -2.95
CA GLY A 26 -13.03 -6.01 -1.91
C GLY A 26 -12.51 -5.59 -0.53
N GLU A 27 -11.20 -5.30 -0.40
CA GLU A 27 -10.63 -4.77 0.84
C GLU A 27 -10.26 -3.29 0.69
N ARG A 28 -10.61 -2.48 1.69
CA ARG A 28 -10.18 -1.07 1.80
C ARG A 28 -8.66 -0.99 1.91
N VAL A 29 -8.04 -0.28 0.98
CA VAL A 29 -6.59 -0.05 0.95
C VAL A 29 -6.22 1.31 1.54
N GLY A 30 -7.04 2.34 1.31
CA GLY A 30 -6.81 3.65 1.89
C GLY A 30 -7.51 4.76 1.13
N ARG A 31 -7.16 6.00 1.46
CA ARG A 31 -7.68 7.22 0.83
C ARG A 31 -6.60 7.92 0.01
N ILE A 32 -6.95 8.37 -1.19
CA ILE A 32 -6.18 9.33 -1.99
C ILE A 32 -6.89 10.68 -1.88
N VAL A 33 -6.18 11.75 -1.56
CA VAL A 33 -6.69 13.13 -1.61
C VAL A 33 -5.98 13.87 -2.74
N LEU A 34 -6.78 14.53 -3.57
CA LEU A 34 -6.35 15.23 -4.77
C LEU A 34 -6.68 16.72 -4.62
N GLU A 35 -5.71 17.57 -4.93
CA GLU A 35 -5.97 18.97 -5.26
C GLU A 35 -6.33 19.08 -6.73
N LEU A 36 -7.32 19.91 -7.06
CA LEU A 36 -7.69 20.26 -8.43
C LEU A 36 -7.26 21.70 -8.72
N PHE A 37 -6.51 21.92 -9.79
CA PHE A 37 -5.95 23.23 -10.17
C PHE A 37 -7.01 24.16 -10.80
N ALA A 38 -8.06 24.48 -10.05
CA ALA A 38 -9.18 25.29 -10.51
C ALA A 38 -8.78 26.73 -10.85
N ASP A 39 -7.69 27.23 -10.26
CA ASP A 39 -7.07 28.51 -10.59
C ASP A 39 -6.41 28.54 -11.98
N ILE A 40 -6.08 27.39 -12.56
CA ILE A 40 -5.40 27.28 -13.86
C ILE A 40 -6.28 26.63 -14.94
N VAL A 41 -7.06 25.61 -14.59
CA VAL A 41 -7.94 24.84 -15.48
C VAL A 41 -9.33 24.68 -14.84
N PRO A 42 -10.09 25.78 -14.66
CA PRO A 42 -11.36 25.77 -13.95
C PRO A 42 -12.39 24.81 -14.53
N LYS A 43 -12.49 24.67 -15.87
CA LYS A 43 -13.46 23.75 -16.48
C LYS A 43 -13.09 22.29 -16.24
N THR A 44 -11.81 21.95 -16.40
CA THR A 44 -11.31 20.60 -16.18
C THR A 44 -11.42 20.19 -14.71
N ALA A 45 -11.09 21.11 -13.81
CA ALA A 45 -11.24 20.93 -12.37
C ALA A 45 -12.71 20.77 -11.95
N GLU A 46 -13.62 21.64 -12.42
CA GLU A 46 -15.05 21.56 -12.09
C GLU A 46 -15.70 20.27 -12.62
N ASN A 47 -15.31 19.81 -13.82
CA ASN A 47 -15.74 18.51 -14.33
C ASN A 47 -15.39 17.38 -13.36
N PHE A 48 -14.13 17.32 -12.93
CA PHE A 48 -13.68 16.26 -12.04
C PHE A 48 -14.30 16.35 -10.64
N ARG A 49 -14.41 17.58 -10.09
CA ARG A 49 -15.04 17.82 -8.79
C ARG A 49 -16.49 17.34 -8.77
N ALA A 50 -17.28 17.73 -9.76
CA ALA A 50 -18.68 17.33 -9.88
C ALA A 50 -18.84 15.82 -10.10
N LEU A 51 -17.92 15.17 -10.83
CA LEU A 51 -17.88 13.71 -10.97
C LEU A 51 -17.45 13.01 -9.67
N CYS A 52 -16.76 13.67 -8.75
CA CYS A 52 -16.50 13.13 -7.41
C CYS A 52 -17.72 13.23 -6.49
N THR A 53 -18.55 14.27 -6.63
CA THR A 53 -19.75 14.46 -5.79
C THR A 53 -21.00 13.78 -6.35
N GLY A 54 -21.06 13.54 -7.66
CA GLY A 54 -22.24 13.01 -8.33
C GLY A 54 -23.38 14.01 -8.49
N GLU A 55 -23.14 15.30 -8.22
CA GLU A 55 -24.19 16.32 -8.08
C GLU A 55 -24.95 16.64 -9.39
N LYS A 56 -24.38 16.29 -10.55
CA LYS A 56 -24.98 16.58 -11.87
C LYS A 56 -25.96 15.50 -12.35
N GLY A 57 -26.24 14.49 -11.53
CA GLY A 57 -27.28 13.50 -11.80
C GLY A 57 -26.88 12.49 -12.87
N ILE A 58 -27.77 12.24 -13.84
CA ILE A 58 -27.59 11.21 -14.87
C ILE A 58 -27.02 11.83 -16.13
N GLY A 59 -25.97 11.19 -16.66
CA GLY A 59 -25.33 11.57 -17.91
C GLY A 59 -26.24 11.28 -19.11
N PRO A 60 -26.47 12.27 -19.99
CA PRO A 60 -27.42 12.15 -21.09
C PRO A 60 -26.98 11.15 -22.17
N THR A 61 -25.68 10.92 -22.36
CA THR A 61 -25.19 10.05 -23.44
C THR A 61 -25.03 8.60 -22.99
N THR A 62 -24.68 8.39 -21.72
CA THR A 62 -24.46 7.05 -21.15
C THR A 62 -25.68 6.50 -20.41
N GLY A 63 -26.60 7.37 -19.96
CA GLY A 63 -27.72 6.98 -19.08
C GLY A 63 -27.29 6.50 -17.69
N LYS A 64 -26.05 6.78 -17.29
CA LYS A 64 -25.46 6.39 -15.99
C LYS A 64 -25.24 7.63 -15.11
N PRO A 65 -25.17 7.49 -13.77
CA PRO A 65 -24.80 8.62 -12.92
C PRO A 65 -23.46 9.23 -13.31
N LEU A 66 -23.38 10.56 -13.40
CA LEU A 66 -22.15 11.34 -13.56
C LEU A 66 -21.35 11.31 -12.24
N HIS A 67 -20.86 10.13 -11.86
CA HIS A 67 -20.27 9.90 -10.54
C HIS A 67 -19.19 8.81 -10.58
N PHE A 68 -18.06 9.04 -9.92
CA PHE A 68 -16.94 8.09 -9.85
C PHE A 68 -17.13 6.96 -8.83
N LYS A 69 -18.09 7.06 -7.91
CA LYS A 69 -18.33 6.00 -6.93
C LYS A 69 -18.66 4.67 -7.62
N GLY A 70 -17.89 3.64 -7.30
CA GLY A 70 -17.96 2.31 -7.92
C GLY A 70 -17.20 2.19 -9.25
N CYS A 71 -16.55 3.25 -9.73
CA CYS A 71 -15.76 3.21 -10.96
C CYS A 71 -14.42 2.49 -10.74
N PRO A 72 -14.02 1.55 -11.61
CA PRO A 72 -12.74 0.87 -11.48
C PRO A 72 -11.57 1.65 -12.09
N PHE A 73 -10.37 1.34 -11.60
CA PHE A 73 -9.11 1.56 -12.30
C PHE A 73 -8.93 0.41 -13.31
N HIS A 74 -9.34 0.65 -14.56
CA HIS A 74 -9.44 -0.41 -15.57
C HIS A 74 -8.12 -0.65 -16.31
N ARG A 75 -7.14 0.26 -16.19
CA ARG A 75 -5.84 0.18 -16.86
C ARG A 75 -4.73 0.68 -15.93
N ILE A 76 -3.76 -0.19 -15.63
CA ILE A 76 -2.64 0.09 -14.73
C ILE A 76 -1.34 -0.35 -15.42
N ILE A 77 -0.37 0.56 -15.48
CA ILE A 77 0.95 0.30 -16.05
C ILE A 77 1.99 0.72 -15.04
N LYS A 78 2.68 -0.27 -14.47
CA LYS A 78 3.73 -0.07 -13.47
C LYS A 78 4.85 0.80 -14.04
N LYS A 79 5.33 1.76 -13.23
CA LYS A 79 6.30 2.81 -13.60
C LYS A 79 5.84 3.70 -14.75
N PHE A 80 4.53 3.96 -14.80
CA PHE A 80 3.94 4.92 -15.74
C PHE A 80 2.75 5.66 -15.11
N MET A 81 1.59 4.99 -15.01
CA MET A 81 0.35 5.61 -14.53
C MET A 81 -0.72 4.57 -14.14
N ILE A 82 -1.72 5.04 -13.39
CA ILE A 82 -2.97 4.32 -13.09
C ILE A 82 -4.16 5.10 -13.68
N GLN A 83 -4.99 4.45 -14.49
CA GLN A 83 -6.09 5.07 -15.25
C GLN A 83 -7.46 4.54 -14.82
N GLY A 84 -8.40 5.46 -14.65
CA GLY A 84 -9.78 5.21 -14.24
C GLY A 84 -10.77 6.17 -14.90
N GLY A 85 -11.98 6.27 -14.32
CA GLY A 85 -12.99 7.27 -14.71
C GLY A 85 -13.95 6.86 -15.83
N ASP A 86 -13.88 5.63 -16.35
CA ASP A 86 -14.93 5.08 -17.21
C ASP A 86 -16.04 4.47 -16.34
N PHE A 87 -16.93 5.32 -15.82
CA PHE A 87 -18.03 4.89 -14.95
C PHE A 87 -19.13 4.10 -15.71
N SER A 88 -19.12 4.12 -17.04
CA SER A 88 -20.20 3.56 -17.86
C SER A 88 -19.90 2.14 -18.36
N ASN A 89 -18.77 1.94 -19.03
CA ASN A 89 -18.37 0.66 -19.64
C ASN A 89 -17.24 -0.02 -18.85
N GLN A 90 -16.59 0.71 -17.94
CA GLN A 90 -15.57 0.20 -17.01
C GLN A 90 -14.36 -0.45 -17.69
N ASN A 91 -14.06 -0.07 -18.94
CA ASN A 91 -13.03 -0.72 -19.75
C ASN A 91 -12.21 0.23 -20.63
N GLY A 92 -12.46 1.54 -20.52
CA GLY A 92 -11.75 2.60 -21.26
C GLY A 92 -12.48 3.08 -22.52
N THR A 93 -13.62 2.48 -22.88
CA THR A 93 -14.39 2.85 -24.09
C THR A 93 -15.52 3.83 -23.84
N GLY A 94 -15.86 4.10 -22.57
CA GLY A 94 -16.99 4.95 -22.19
C GLY A 94 -16.60 6.17 -21.36
N GLY A 95 -17.59 6.66 -20.62
CA GLY A 95 -17.53 7.86 -19.82
C GLY A 95 -17.95 9.10 -20.61
N GLU A 96 -18.47 10.10 -19.91
CA GLU A 96 -18.83 11.41 -20.46
C GLU A 96 -18.53 12.50 -19.43
N SER A 97 -18.38 13.74 -19.89
CA SER A 97 -18.15 14.89 -19.01
C SER A 97 -19.46 15.48 -18.51
N ILE A 98 -19.38 16.38 -17.53
CA ILE A 98 -20.54 17.17 -17.09
C ILE A 98 -21.02 18.19 -18.14
N TYR A 99 -20.25 18.39 -19.21
CA TYR A 99 -20.54 19.34 -20.30
C TYR A 99 -21.09 18.66 -21.56
N GLY A 100 -21.31 17.34 -21.52
CA GLY A 100 -21.67 16.49 -22.67
C GLY A 100 -20.65 15.36 -22.87
N GLU A 101 -20.75 14.65 -24.00
CA GLU A 101 -19.90 13.48 -24.27
C GLU A 101 -18.40 13.80 -24.15
N LYS A 102 -17.98 14.94 -24.73
CA LYS A 102 -16.60 15.40 -24.79
C LYS A 102 -16.49 16.91 -24.55
N PHE A 103 -15.33 17.37 -24.10
CA PHE A 103 -14.97 18.79 -24.04
C PHE A 103 -13.51 19.03 -24.47
N GLU A 104 -13.22 20.30 -24.75
CA GLU A 104 -11.93 20.77 -25.30
C GLU A 104 -10.75 20.60 -24.33
N ASP A 105 -9.53 20.60 -24.87
CA ASP A 105 -8.30 20.72 -24.10
C ASP A 105 -8.18 22.15 -23.59
N GLU A 106 -8.46 22.38 -22.30
CA GLU A 106 -8.57 23.74 -21.74
C GLU A 106 -7.25 24.53 -21.84
N ASN A 107 -6.14 23.92 -21.43
CA ASN A 107 -4.78 24.36 -21.75
C ASN A 107 -3.75 23.25 -21.41
N PHE A 108 -2.50 23.45 -21.82
CA PHE A 108 -1.37 22.60 -21.46
C PHE A 108 -0.36 23.37 -20.58
N HIS A 109 -0.87 24.09 -19.58
CA HIS A 109 -0.05 24.95 -18.73
C HIS A 109 1.01 24.15 -17.98
N TYR A 110 0.64 23.06 -17.29
CA TYR A 110 1.60 22.27 -16.51
C TYR A 110 2.20 21.09 -17.28
N LYS A 111 3.46 20.79 -16.94
CA LYS A 111 4.21 19.61 -17.40
C LYS A 111 3.87 18.38 -16.58
N HIS A 112 4.06 17.20 -17.18
CA HIS A 112 4.05 15.92 -16.50
C HIS A 112 5.43 15.59 -15.92
N ASP A 113 5.94 16.43 -15.03
CA ASP A 113 7.34 16.42 -14.59
C ASP A 113 7.62 15.63 -13.30
N ARG A 114 6.59 15.08 -12.65
CA ARG A 114 6.71 14.26 -11.44
C ARG A 114 5.57 13.25 -11.29
N GLU A 115 5.72 12.37 -10.30
CA GLU A 115 4.66 11.47 -9.86
C GLU A 115 3.54 12.21 -9.13
N GLY A 116 2.37 11.57 -9.09
CA GLY A 116 1.19 12.08 -8.39
C GLY A 116 0.47 13.19 -9.14
N LEU A 117 0.77 13.46 -10.41
CA LEU A 117 0.01 14.41 -11.21
C LEU A 117 -1.26 13.75 -11.75
N LEU A 118 -2.37 14.47 -11.65
CA LEU A 118 -3.68 14.09 -12.15
C LEU A 118 -3.90 14.74 -13.52
N SER A 119 -4.22 13.92 -14.53
CA SER A 119 -4.30 14.37 -15.92
C SER A 119 -5.40 13.65 -16.71
N MET A 120 -5.97 14.32 -17.70
CA MET A 120 -7.09 13.81 -18.49
C MET A 120 -6.65 12.73 -19.47
N ALA A 121 -7.37 11.60 -19.51
CA ALA A 121 -7.24 10.66 -20.61
C ALA A 121 -8.11 11.12 -21.80
N ASN A 122 -7.61 10.95 -23.02
CA ASN A 122 -8.30 11.34 -24.25
C ASN A 122 -7.96 10.39 -25.42
N ALA A 123 -8.67 10.54 -26.53
CA ALA A 123 -8.48 9.80 -27.78
C ALA A 123 -8.08 10.75 -28.93
N GLY A 124 -7.25 11.74 -28.62
CA GLY A 124 -6.89 12.85 -29.52
C GLY A 124 -7.37 14.21 -28.99
N SER A 125 -7.03 15.27 -29.71
CA SER A 125 -7.33 16.65 -29.26
C SER A 125 -8.83 16.87 -29.05
N ASN A 126 -9.17 17.59 -27.98
CA ASN A 126 -10.53 17.99 -27.63
C ASN A 126 -11.50 16.81 -27.41
N THR A 127 -10.99 15.70 -26.86
CA THR A 127 -11.79 14.51 -26.55
C THR A 127 -11.77 14.14 -25.07
N ASN A 128 -11.68 15.16 -24.20
CA ASN A 128 -11.74 14.96 -22.75
C ASN A 128 -13.16 14.55 -22.34
N GLY A 129 -13.29 13.52 -21.50
CA GLY A 129 -14.57 13.03 -20.96
C GLY A 129 -14.53 12.99 -19.43
N SER A 130 -14.71 11.80 -18.86
CA SER A 130 -14.53 11.55 -17.42
C SER A 130 -13.26 10.77 -17.07
N GLN A 131 -12.62 10.14 -18.05
CA GLN A 131 -11.45 9.32 -17.80
C GLN A 131 -10.22 10.17 -17.46
N PHE A 132 -9.43 9.67 -16.50
CA PHE A 132 -8.25 10.33 -15.98
C PHE A 132 -7.16 9.32 -15.69
N PHE A 133 -5.94 9.79 -15.49
CA PHE A 133 -4.86 9.01 -14.93
C PHE A 133 -4.09 9.79 -13.86
N ILE A 134 -3.50 9.04 -12.93
CA ILE A 134 -2.53 9.54 -11.96
C ILE A 134 -1.16 9.00 -12.34
N THR A 135 -0.19 9.89 -12.53
CA THR A 135 1.19 9.50 -12.86
C THR A 135 1.87 8.85 -11.66
N THR A 136 2.70 7.84 -11.89
CA THR A 136 3.54 7.22 -10.84
C THR A 136 5.03 7.50 -11.02
N VAL A 137 5.38 8.19 -12.10
CA VAL A 137 6.71 8.71 -12.48
C VAL A 137 6.53 9.97 -13.34
N PRO A 138 7.59 10.77 -13.61
CA PRO A 138 7.53 11.80 -14.66
C PRO A 138 7.16 11.22 -16.03
N THR A 139 6.27 11.86 -16.78
CA THR A 139 5.76 11.41 -18.09
C THR A 139 5.77 12.52 -19.16
N PRO A 140 6.92 13.19 -19.42
CA PRO A 140 6.99 14.37 -20.29
C PRO A 140 6.60 14.12 -21.75
N HIS A 141 6.55 12.87 -22.21
CA HIS A 141 6.08 12.51 -23.54
C HIS A 141 4.57 12.74 -23.74
N LEU A 142 3.84 13.01 -22.65
CA LEU A 142 2.42 13.38 -22.60
C LEU A 142 2.20 14.91 -22.59
N ASP A 143 3.26 15.72 -22.45
CA ASP A 143 3.17 17.18 -22.48
C ASP A 143 2.55 17.66 -23.80
N GLY A 144 1.61 18.61 -23.71
CA GLY A 144 0.90 19.15 -24.89
C GLY A 144 -0.15 18.21 -25.49
N LYS A 145 -0.39 17.04 -24.88
CA LYS A 145 -1.38 16.06 -25.34
C LYS A 145 -2.47 15.77 -24.33
N HIS A 146 -2.15 15.86 -23.03
CA HIS A 146 -3.08 15.61 -21.94
C HIS A 146 -3.09 16.81 -20.99
N VAL A 147 -4.28 17.25 -20.59
CA VAL A 147 -4.46 18.38 -19.66
C VAL A 147 -4.12 17.91 -18.25
N VAL A 148 -3.03 18.42 -17.67
CA VAL A 148 -2.71 18.26 -16.25
C VAL A 148 -3.59 19.21 -15.44
N PHE A 149 -4.36 18.67 -14.49
CA PHE A 149 -5.38 19.44 -13.78
C PHE A 149 -5.43 19.22 -12.27
N GLY A 150 -4.49 18.45 -11.72
CA GLY A 150 -4.40 18.30 -10.27
C GLY A 150 -3.16 17.55 -9.81
N GLN A 151 -3.09 17.31 -8.51
CA GLN A 151 -2.05 16.50 -7.90
C GLN A 151 -2.55 15.72 -6.68
N VAL A 152 -1.90 14.60 -6.37
CA VAL A 152 -2.04 13.88 -5.11
C VAL A 152 -1.38 14.68 -3.99
N ILE A 153 -2.18 15.10 -3.02
CA ILE A 153 -1.72 15.82 -1.83
C ILE A 153 -1.64 14.94 -0.58
N LYS A 154 -2.43 13.86 -0.51
CA LYS A 154 -2.31 12.80 0.50
C LYS A 154 -2.59 11.43 -0.13
N GLY A 155 -1.99 10.36 0.37
CA GLY A 155 -2.28 8.99 -0.04
C GLY A 155 -1.55 8.54 -1.30
N MET A 156 -0.38 9.13 -1.61
CA MET A 156 0.42 8.67 -2.75
C MET A 156 0.83 7.20 -2.61
N GLY A 157 1.03 6.72 -1.37
CA GLY A 157 1.25 5.32 -1.09
C GLY A 157 0.12 4.39 -1.54
N VAL A 158 -1.15 4.85 -1.49
CA VAL A 158 -2.29 4.08 -2.03
C VAL A 158 -2.22 3.98 -3.55
N ALA A 159 -1.83 5.06 -4.23
CA ALA A 159 -1.58 5.05 -5.68
C ALA A 159 -0.41 4.11 -6.05
N LYS A 160 0.63 4.02 -5.21
CA LYS A 160 1.73 3.05 -5.37
C LYS A 160 1.28 1.61 -5.12
N ILE A 161 0.35 1.37 -4.19
CA ILE A 161 -0.25 0.03 -4.04
C ILE A 161 -1.03 -0.35 -5.31
N LEU A 162 -1.85 0.57 -5.84
CA LEU A 162 -2.56 0.37 -7.11
C LEU A 162 -1.57 0.06 -8.26
N GLU A 163 -0.47 0.82 -8.38
CA GLU A 163 0.57 0.60 -9.38
C GLU A 163 1.18 -0.81 -9.35
N ASN A 164 1.26 -1.43 -8.16
CA ASN A 164 1.94 -2.70 -7.94
C ASN A 164 1.01 -3.92 -7.90
N VAL A 165 -0.28 -3.76 -8.22
CA VAL A 165 -1.18 -4.92 -8.33
C VAL A 165 -0.77 -5.83 -9.48
N GLU A 166 -1.13 -7.10 -9.37
CA GLU A 166 -1.02 -8.04 -10.48
C GLU A 166 -1.93 -7.61 -11.63
N VAL A 167 -1.43 -7.65 -12.87
CA VAL A 167 -2.15 -7.27 -14.09
C VAL A 167 -2.08 -8.38 -15.14
N LYS A 168 -3.15 -8.49 -15.96
CA LYS A 168 -3.18 -9.28 -17.19
C LYS A 168 -3.14 -8.32 -18.37
N GLY A 169 -1.96 -8.17 -18.98
CA GLY A 169 -1.68 -7.05 -19.88
C GLY A 169 -1.64 -5.76 -19.06
N GLU A 170 -2.62 -4.88 -19.23
CA GLU A 170 -2.75 -3.63 -18.46
C GLU A 170 -3.94 -3.66 -17.49
N LYS A 171 -4.76 -4.74 -17.51
CA LYS A 171 -5.97 -4.85 -16.69
C LYS A 171 -5.63 -5.48 -15.34
N PRO A 172 -5.98 -4.86 -14.20
CA PRO A 172 -5.79 -5.47 -12.89
C PRO A 172 -6.45 -6.84 -12.75
N ALA A 173 -5.75 -7.80 -12.14
CA ALA A 173 -6.26 -9.14 -11.89
C ALA A 173 -7.32 -9.14 -10.77
N LYS A 174 -7.14 -8.28 -9.77
CA LYS A 174 -8.14 -7.97 -8.74
C LYS A 174 -8.89 -6.70 -9.10
N LEU A 175 -10.16 -6.61 -8.74
CA LEU A 175 -10.95 -5.38 -8.92
C LEU A 175 -10.34 -4.25 -8.07
N CYS A 176 -9.84 -3.21 -8.72
CA CYS A 176 -9.39 -1.97 -8.11
C CYS A 176 -10.46 -0.90 -8.34
N VAL A 177 -11.09 -0.40 -7.28
CA VAL A 177 -12.30 0.44 -7.41
C VAL A 177 -12.25 1.67 -6.50
N ILE A 178 -12.79 2.78 -6.98
CA ILE A 178 -13.13 3.95 -6.17
C ILE A 178 -14.40 3.60 -5.40
N ALA A 179 -14.24 3.09 -4.18
CA ALA A 179 -15.35 2.61 -3.37
C ALA A 179 -16.21 3.75 -2.81
N GLU A 180 -15.58 4.88 -2.47
CA GLU A 180 -16.24 6.13 -2.11
C GLU A 180 -15.47 7.32 -2.69
N CYS A 181 -16.16 8.40 -3.02
CA CYS A 181 -15.55 9.65 -3.45
C CYS A 181 -16.35 10.86 -3.02
N GLY A 182 -15.72 12.03 -3.07
CA GLY A 182 -16.38 13.29 -2.73
C GLY A 182 -15.41 14.46 -2.67
N GLU A 183 -15.94 15.60 -2.22
CA GLU A 183 -15.21 16.83 -2.01
C GLU A 183 -14.97 17.06 -0.50
N LEU A 184 -13.79 17.57 -0.15
CA LEU A 184 -13.44 18.01 1.20
C LEU A 184 -13.56 19.55 1.26
N ARG A 185 -14.46 20.04 2.11
CA ARG A 185 -14.62 21.48 2.35
C ARG A 185 -13.54 22.01 3.26
N GLU A 186 -13.39 23.33 3.31
CA GLU A 186 -12.54 23.96 4.31
C GLU A 186 -13.06 23.63 5.72
N GLY A 187 -12.16 23.21 6.61
CA GLY A 187 -12.49 22.74 7.96
C GLY A 187 -12.89 21.26 8.05
N ASP A 188 -13.14 20.57 6.93
CA ASP A 188 -13.36 19.12 6.96
C ASP A 188 -12.07 18.40 7.35
N ASP A 189 -12.23 17.33 8.14
CA ASP A 189 -11.14 16.40 8.44
C ASP A 189 -10.68 15.66 7.18
N TRP A 190 -9.37 15.41 7.08
CA TRP A 190 -8.78 14.72 5.92
C TRP A 190 -9.35 13.31 5.72
N GLY A 191 -9.75 12.63 6.81
CA GLY A 191 -10.27 11.26 6.82
C GLY A 191 -9.29 10.24 6.24
N ILE A 192 -7.99 10.49 6.41
CA ILE A 192 -6.88 9.68 5.87
C ILE A 192 -6.39 8.60 6.85
N PHE A 193 -6.91 8.59 8.08
CA PHE A 193 -6.70 7.50 9.04
C PHE A 193 -7.54 6.27 8.64
N PRO A 194 -7.05 5.05 8.97
CA PRO A 194 -7.71 3.82 8.55
C PRO A 194 -9.10 3.68 9.19
N LYS A 195 -10.11 3.45 8.36
CA LYS A 195 -11.51 3.22 8.78
C LYS A 195 -11.76 1.76 9.18
N ASP A 196 -10.91 1.20 10.03
CA ASP A 196 -10.95 -0.21 10.44
C ASP A 196 -11.51 -0.45 11.86
N GLY A 197 -11.96 0.63 12.51
CA GLY A 197 -12.53 0.60 13.86
C GLY A 197 -11.51 0.40 14.98
N SER A 198 -10.20 0.49 14.68
CA SER A 198 -9.16 0.27 15.69
C SER A 198 -8.86 1.48 16.58
N GLY A 199 -9.42 2.65 16.26
CA GLY A 199 -9.08 3.92 16.91
C GLY A 199 -7.70 4.48 16.52
N ASP A 200 -7.07 3.93 15.48
CA ASP A 200 -5.80 4.44 14.94
C ASP A 200 -6.02 5.78 14.26
N SER A 201 -5.35 6.82 14.78
CA SER A 201 -5.46 8.20 14.31
C SER A 201 -4.32 8.63 13.39
N HIS A 202 -3.41 7.72 13.04
CA HIS A 202 -2.25 8.03 12.21
C HIS A 202 -2.53 7.67 10.75
N PRO A 203 -2.04 8.43 9.75
CA PRO A 203 -2.11 8.01 8.36
C PRO A 203 -1.37 6.70 8.11
N ASP A 204 -1.82 5.91 7.13
CA ASP A 204 -1.17 4.61 6.81
C ASP A 204 0.23 4.73 6.22
N PHE A 205 0.55 5.90 5.66
CA PHE A 205 1.84 6.27 5.11
C PHE A 205 2.41 7.47 5.90
N PRO A 206 3.67 7.38 6.37
CA PRO A 206 4.23 8.37 7.28
C PRO A 206 4.42 9.75 6.62
N GLU A 207 4.62 9.81 5.30
CA GLU A 207 4.78 11.07 4.56
C GLU A 207 3.49 11.92 4.54
N ASP A 208 2.35 11.30 4.85
CA ASP A 208 1.05 11.97 4.94
C ASP A 208 0.75 12.46 6.36
N ALA A 209 1.56 12.08 7.36
CA ALA A 209 1.40 12.51 8.74
C ALA A 209 1.95 13.94 8.96
N ASP A 210 1.42 14.63 9.97
CA ASP A 210 1.87 15.99 10.32
C ASP A 210 3.20 16.01 11.09
N VAL A 211 3.73 14.83 11.44
CA VAL A 211 5.00 14.68 12.15
C VAL A 211 6.19 14.83 11.20
N ASP A 212 7.21 15.57 11.63
CA ASP A 212 8.51 15.55 10.94
C ASP A 212 9.15 14.18 11.18
N LEU A 213 9.44 13.44 10.11
CA LEU A 213 10.04 12.10 10.19
C LEU A 213 11.44 12.11 10.82
N LYS A 214 12.09 13.28 10.93
CA LYS A 214 13.34 13.46 11.68
C LYS A 214 13.14 13.53 13.20
N ASP A 215 11.93 13.82 13.66
CA ASP A 215 11.58 13.83 15.09
C ASP A 215 11.38 12.40 15.60
N VAL A 216 12.50 11.71 15.78
CA VAL A 216 12.54 10.28 16.13
C VAL A 216 11.78 9.98 17.42
N ASP A 217 11.80 10.89 18.39
CA ASP A 217 11.11 10.69 19.66
C ASP A 217 9.58 10.68 19.46
N LYS A 218 9.03 11.56 18.61
CA LYS A 218 7.60 11.49 18.22
C LYS A 218 7.30 10.24 17.40
N ILE A 219 8.17 9.86 16.47
CA ILE A 219 8.00 8.61 15.70
C ILE A 219 7.97 7.39 16.61
N LEU A 220 8.79 7.37 17.66
CA LEU A 220 8.79 6.30 18.65
C LEU A 220 7.46 6.23 19.41
N LEU A 221 6.89 7.37 19.81
CA LEU A 221 5.58 7.43 20.47
C LEU A 221 4.46 6.90 19.56
N ILE A 222 4.44 7.33 18.29
CA ILE A 222 3.50 6.83 17.27
C ILE A 222 3.67 5.31 17.08
N SER A 223 4.91 4.85 17.01
CA SER A 223 5.24 3.45 16.83
C SER A 223 4.75 2.57 17.99
N GLU A 224 4.89 3.03 19.23
CA GLU A 224 4.37 2.30 20.40
C GLU A 224 2.84 2.29 20.46
N ASP A 225 2.18 3.40 20.10
CA ASP A 225 0.72 3.45 19.99
C ASP A 225 0.19 2.43 18.96
N LEU A 226 0.71 2.47 17.73
CA LEU A 226 0.37 1.54 16.66
C LEU A 226 0.67 0.07 17.03
N LYS A 227 1.81 -0.18 17.68
CA LYS A 227 2.17 -1.52 18.19
C LYS A 227 1.18 -2.00 19.25
N ASN A 228 0.71 -1.12 20.14
CA ASN A 228 -0.30 -1.47 21.14
C ASN A 228 -1.65 -1.82 20.51
N ILE A 229 -2.04 -1.12 19.45
CA ILE A 229 -3.21 -1.48 18.64
C ILE A 229 -3.00 -2.86 17.99
N GLY A 230 -1.83 -3.11 17.41
CA GLY A 230 -1.44 -4.42 16.88
C GLY A 230 -1.52 -5.54 17.93
N ASN A 231 -1.05 -5.27 19.15
CA ASN A 231 -1.13 -6.20 20.28
C ASN A 231 -2.58 -6.51 20.68
N THR A 232 -3.48 -5.53 20.59
CA THR A 232 -4.92 -5.72 20.84
C THR A 232 -5.53 -6.69 19.82
N PHE A 233 -5.19 -6.55 18.54
CA PHE A 233 -5.59 -7.51 17.51
C PHE A 233 -4.97 -8.89 17.72
N PHE A 234 -3.69 -8.96 18.09
CA PHE A 234 -3.00 -10.21 18.39
C PHE A 234 -3.69 -10.99 19.53
N LYS A 235 -4.01 -10.31 20.63
CA LYS A 235 -4.74 -10.91 21.77
C LYS A 235 -6.13 -11.41 21.37
N SER A 236 -6.77 -10.71 20.43
CA SER A 236 -8.08 -11.07 19.88
C SER A 236 -7.99 -12.09 18.73
N GLN A 237 -6.81 -12.67 18.47
CA GLN A 237 -6.55 -13.63 17.41
C GLN A 237 -6.87 -13.14 15.99
N LYS A 238 -6.88 -11.81 15.77
CA LYS A 238 -7.05 -11.18 14.46
C LYS A 238 -5.67 -10.95 13.84
N TRP A 239 -5.05 -12.03 13.38
CA TRP A 239 -3.64 -12.06 12.98
C TRP A 239 -3.33 -11.13 11.81
N GLU A 240 -4.21 -11.07 10.81
CA GLU A 240 -4.07 -10.23 9.62
C GLU A 240 -4.09 -8.73 10.00
N MET A 241 -4.99 -8.33 10.90
CA MET A 241 -5.08 -6.96 11.40
C MET A 241 -3.87 -6.60 12.27
N ALA A 242 -3.40 -7.53 13.11
CA ALA A 242 -2.18 -7.34 13.88
C ALA A 242 -0.97 -7.11 12.96
N VAL A 243 -0.81 -7.93 11.91
CA VAL A 243 0.22 -7.75 10.89
C VAL A 243 0.09 -6.39 10.22
N LYS A 244 -1.11 -5.97 9.79
CA LYS A 244 -1.33 -4.65 9.17
C LYS A 244 -0.79 -3.51 10.06
N LYS A 245 -1.04 -3.54 11.37
CA LYS A 245 -0.55 -2.52 12.31
C LYS A 245 0.96 -2.61 12.57
N TYR A 246 1.51 -3.80 12.77
CA TYR A 246 2.96 -3.95 12.94
C TYR A 246 3.73 -3.53 11.69
N THR A 247 3.25 -3.89 10.49
CA THR A 247 3.86 -3.44 9.24
C THR A 247 3.76 -1.93 9.07
N LYS A 248 2.66 -1.31 9.54
CA LYS A 248 2.55 0.15 9.59
C LYS A 248 3.62 0.78 10.49
N VAL A 249 3.89 0.22 11.66
CA VAL A 249 5.01 0.66 12.52
C VAL A 249 6.32 0.62 11.74
N LEU A 250 6.60 -0.47 11.02
CA LEU A 250 7.84 -0.59 10.24
C LEU A 250 7.95 0.48 9.15
N ARG A 251 6.85 0.88 8.50
CA ARG A 251 6.86 2.01 7.55
C ARG A 251 7.26 3.32 8.21
N TYR A 252 6.71 3.65 9.38
CA TYR A 252 7.09 4.85 10.13
C TYR A 252 8.56 4.81 10.55
N VAL A 253 9.04 3.65 10.99
CA VAL A 253 10.45 3.47 11.35
C VAL A 253 11.36 3.63 10.14
N GLU A 254 11.04 3.01 9.01
CA GLU A 254 11.81 3.10 7.77
C GLU A 254 11.88 4.54 7.26
N GLY A 255 10.73 5.22 7.17
CA GLY A 255 10.65 6.61 6.73
C GLY A 255 11.47 7.54 7.62
N SER A 256 11.44 7.34 8.94
CA SER A 256 12.24 8.11 9.89
C SER A 256 13.73 7.83 9.77
N ARG A 257 14.14 6.55 9.71
CA ARG A 257 15.55 6.15 9.57
C ARG A 257 16.17 6.60 8.25
N ALA A 258 15.38 6.78 7.20
CA ALA A 258 15.86 7.26 5.90
C ALA A 258 16.26 8.75 5.92
N VAL A 259 15.78 9.53 6.88
CA VAL A 259 16.01 10.99 6.94
C VAL A 259 16.67 11.47 8.23
N ALA A 260 16.67 10.66 9.29
CA ALA A 260 17.31 10.95 10.57
C ALA A 260 18.82 10.65 10.53
N GLU A 261 19.56 11.24 11.46
CA GLU A 261 20.96 10.87 11.70
C GLU A 261 21.05 9.44 12.29
N ASP A 262 22.13 8.71 11.95
CA ASP A 262 22.29 7.29 12.31
C ASP A 262 22.11 7.01 13.82
N ALA A 263 22.61 7.91 14.68
CA ALA A 263 22.54 7.77 16.13
C ALA A 263 21.10 7.87 16.66
N ASP A 264 20.28 8.76 16.11
CA ASP A 264 18.88 8.90 16.51
C ASP A 264 18.04 7.75 15.94
N GLY A 265 18.27 7.35 14.69
CA GLY A 265 17.58 6.23 14.06
C GLY A 265 17.73 4.89 14.82
N ALA A 266 18.84 4.72 15.56
CA ALA A 266 19.06 3.55 16.41
C ALA A 266 18.02 3.40 17.54
N LYS A 267 17.42 4.50 18.01
CA LYS A 267 16.36 4.48 19.05
C LYS A 267 15.12 3.70 18.62
N LEU A 268 14.88 3.57 17.30
CA LEU A 268 13.72 2.88 16.74
C LEU A 268 13.94 1.36 16.58
N GLN A 269 15.18 0.88 16.70
CA GLN A 269 15.49 -0.54 16.50
C GLN A 269 14.75 -1.48 17.47
N PRO A 270 14.62 -1.18 18.77
CA PRO A 270 13.88 -2.05 19.70
C PRO A 270 12.41 -2.21 19.32
N VAL A 271 11.73 -1.13 18.93
CA VAL A 271 10.32 -1.20 18.52
C VAL A 271 10.16 -1.93 17.18
N ALA A 272 11.07 -1.70 16.22
CA ALA A 272 11.10 -2.40 14.95
C ALA A 272 11.29 -3.91 15.12
N LEU A 273 12.33 -4.32 15.87
CA LEU A 273 12.60 -5.73 16.17
C LEU A 273 11.39 -6.41 16.82
N SER A 274 10.76 -5.73 17.78
CA SER A 274 9.56 -6.27 18.45
C SER A 274 8.39 -6.49 17.47
N CYS A 275 8.18 -5.56 16.54
CA CYS A 275 7.12 -5.64 15.53
C CYS A 275 7.41 -6.74 14.50
N VAL A 276 8.64 -6.82 13.97
CA VAL A 276 9.05 -7.89 13.03
C VAL A 276 8.87 -9.27 13.67
N LEU A 277 9.30 -9.42 14.92
CA LEU A 277 9.10 -10.65 15.69
C LEU A 277 7.61 -10.99 15.82
N ASN A 278 6.76 -10.01 16.13
CA ASN A 278 5.31 -10.23 16.26
C ASN A 278 4.66 -10.59 14.92
N ILE A 279 5.10 -10.00 13.80
CA ILE A 279 4.68 -10.38 12.45
C ILE A 279 5.02 -11.85 12.18
N GLY A 280 6.26 -12.25 12.46
CA GLY A 280 6.67 -13.66 12.33
C GLY A 280 5.80 -14.61 13.16
N ALA A 281 5.43 -14.20 14.37
CA ALA A 281 4.50 -14.97 15.21
C ALA A 281 3.09 -15.07 14.60
N CYS A 282 2.53 -13.97 14.08
CA CYS A 282 1.24 -13.99 13.38
C CYS A 282 1.26 -14.89 12.15
N LYS A 283 2.31 -14.81 11.32
CA LYS A 283 2.44 -15.63 10.11
C LYS A 283 2.50 -17.12 10.41
N LEU A 284 3.21 -17.52 11.47
CA LEU A 284 3.16 -18.90 11.98
C LEU A 284 1.75 -19.32 12.41
N LYS A 285 0.96 -18.43 13.04
CA LYS A 285 -0.44 -18.72 13.40
C LYS A 285 -1.35 -18.90 12.19
N MET A 286 -1.04 -18.20 11.10
CA MET A 286 -1.76 -18.31 9.81
C MET A 286 -1.21 -19.44 8.91
N SER A 287 -0.20 -20.20 9.36
CA SER A 287 0.50 -21.20 8.53
C SER A 287 1.17 -20.63 7.27
N ASP A 288 1.46 -19.33 7.26
CA ASP A 288 2.31 -18.70 6.25
C ASP A 288 3.78 -18.96 6.60
N TRP A 289 4.25 -20.15 6.22
CA TRP A 289 5.57 -20.63 6.60
C TRP A 289 6.71 -19.82 5.98
N GLN A 290 6.61 -19.50 4.69
CA GLN A 290 7.62 -18.72 3.99
C GLN A 290 7.66 -17.29 4.53
N GLY A 291 6.51 -16.63 4.66
CA GLY A 291 6.49 -15.28 5.20
C GLY A 291 7.00 -15.22 6.64
N ALA A 292 6.77 -16.25 7.46
CA ALA A 292 7.34 -16.34 8.80
C ALA A 292 8.86 -16.45 8.79
N VAL A 293 9.42 -17.24 7.85
CA VAL A 293 10.87 -17.35 7.65
C VAL A 293 11.45 -15.98 7.28
N ASP A 294 10.85 -15.29 6.31
CA ASP A 294 11.31 -13.99 5.82
C ASP A 294 11.32 -12.94 6.94
N SER A 295 10.23 -12.85 7.72
CA SER A 295 10.19 -11.93 8.86
C SER A 295 11.19 -12.31 9.96
N CYS A 296 11.49 -13.59 10.17
CA CYS A 296 12.54 -13.96 11.12
C CYS A 296 13.96 -13.67 10.60
N LEU A 297 14.18 -13.66 9.27
CA LEU A 297 15.41 -13.18 8.66
C LEU A 297 15.60 -11.68 8.93
N GLU A 298 14.58 -10.86 8.67
CA GLU A 298 14.60 -9.42 8.98
C GLU A 298 14.92 -9.16 10.46
N ALA A 299 14.36 -9.95 11.39
CA ALA A 299 14.67 -9.83 12.81
C ALA A 299 16.14 -10.17 13.13
N LEU A 300 16.74 -11.13 12.41
CA LEU A 300 18.13 -11.55 12.59
C LEU A 300 19.13 -10.62 11.90
N GLU A 301 18.69 -9.82 10.92
CA GLU A 301 19.48 -8.72 10.38
C GLU A 301 19.63 -7.58 11.41
N ILE A 302 18.60 -7.37 12.24
CA ILE A 302 18.63 -6.39 13.35
C ILE A 302 19.39 -6.96 14.56
N ASP A 303 19.10 -8.19 14.97
CA ASP A 303 19.75 -8.88 16.10
C ASP A 303 20.15 -10.31 15.69
N PRO A 304 21.39 -10.54 15.22
CA PRO A 304 21.87 -11.85 14.76
C PRO A 304 21.88 -12.97 15.82
N SER A 305 21.71 -12.59 17.10
CA SER A 305 21.71 -13.48 18.25
C SER A 305 20.30 -13.75 18.79
N ASN A 306 19.26 -13.27 18.11
CA ASN A 306 17.89 -13.36 18.61
C ASN A 306 17.37 -14.81 18.61
N THR A 307 17.32 -15.43 19.79
CA THR A 307 16.87 -16.83 19.94
C THR A 307 15.39 -17.01 19.57
N LYS A 308 14.54 -16.00 19.80
CA LYS A 308 13.12 -16.04 19.40
C LYS A 308 12.97 -16.08 17.88
N ALA A 309 13.75 -15.29 17.15
CA ALA A 309 13.74 -15.30 15.69
C ALA A 309 14.25 -16.64 15.14
N LEU A 310 15.39 -17.15 15.64
CA LEU A 310 15.91 -18.47 15.23
C LEU A 310 14.89 -19.60 15.47
N TYR A 311 14.29 -19.63 16.66
CA TYR A 311 13.29 -20.62 17.02
C TYR A 311 12.06 -20.57 16.10
N ARG A 312 11.51 -19.36 15.86
CA ARG A 312 10.36 -19.17 14.97
C ARG A 312 10.69 -19.47 13.51
N ARG A 313 11.89 -19.11 13.05
CA ARG A 313 12.37 -19.43 11.69
C ARG A 313 12.47 -20.94 11.49
N ALA A 314 12.98 -21.67 12.48
CA ALA A 314 12.99 -23.13 12.46
C ALA A 314 11.58 -23.74 12.42
N GLN A 315 10.58 -23.13 13.06
CA GLN A 315 9.17 -23.55 12.93
C GLN A 315 8.64 -23.32 11.51
N GLY A 316 8.98 -22.19 10.88
CA GLY A 316 8.67 -21.92 9.48
C GLY A 316 9.31 -22.94 8.53
N TRP A 317 10.61 -23.20 8.69
CA TRP A 317 11.33 -24.23 7.92
C TRP A 317 10.72 -25.62 8.07
N GLN A 318 10.28 -26.00 9.27
CA GLN A 318 9.56 -27.26 9.45
C GLN A 318 8.23 -27.32 8.70
N GLY A 319 7.51 -26.20 8.59
CA GLY A 319 6.30 -26.08 7.78
C GLY A 319 6.58 -26.26 6.28
N LEU A 320 7.72 -25.75 5.82
CA LEU A 320 8.24 -25.93 4.45
C LEU A 320 8.90 -27.30 4.21
N LYS A 321 9.05 -28.13 5.26
CA LYS A 321 9.77 -29.41 5.25
C LYS A 321 11.28 -29.30 4.98
N GLU A 322 11.84 -28.10 5.16
CA GLU A 322 13.28 -27.82 5.10
C GLU A 322 13.95 -28.13 6.45
N TYR A 323 14.00 -29.40 6.82
CA TYR A 323 14.39 -29.79 8.17
C TYR A 323 15.88 -29.57 8.51
N ASP A 324 16.76 -29.57 7.52
CA ASP A 324 18.18 -29.29 7.73
C ASP A 324 18.40 -27.82 8.12
N GLN A 325 17.67 -26.90 7.49
CA GLN A 325 17.64 -25.48 7.86
C GLN A 325 17.09 -25.29 9.28
N ALA A 326 15.97 -25.96 9.60
CA ALA A 326 15.40 -25.93 10.95
C ALA A 326 16.39 -26.43 12.02
N LEU A 327 17.14 -27.50 11.72
CA LEU A 327 18.14 -28.05 12.62
C LEU A 327 19.31 -27.09 12.84
N ALA A 328 19.78 -26.41 11.78
CA ALA A 328 20.86 -25.42 11.87
C ALA A 328 20.46 -24.24 12.76
N ASP A 329 19.26 -23.68 12.56
CA ASP A 329 18.73 -22.57 13.35
C ASP A 329 18.59 -22.92 14.83
N LEU A 330 18.04 -24.09 15.13
CA LEU A 330 17.84 -24.52 16.51
C LEU A 330 19.16 -24.86 17.22
N LYS A 331 20.17 -25.36 16.51
CA LYS A 331 21.51 -25.56 17.08
C LYS A 331 22.13 -24.22 17.47
N LYS A 332 22.10 -23.24 16.54
CA LYS A 332 22.57 -21.87 16.83
C LYS A 332 21.80 -21.26 18.01
N ALA A 333 20.48 -21.47 18.08
CA ALA A 333 19.68 -20.99 19.20
C ALA A 333 20.07 -21.65 20.53
N GLN A 334 20.37 -22.96 20.53
CA GLN A 334 20.81 -23.70 21.70
C GLN A 334 22.20 -23.26 22.18
N GLU A 335 23.12 -22.93 21.26
CA GLU A 335 24.43 -22.38 21.62
C GLU A 335 24.31 -21.04 22.36
N ILE A 336 23.34 -20.21 21.97
CA ILE A 336 23.08 -18.91 22.60
C ILE A 336 22.30 -19.07 23.93
N ALA A 337 21.32 -19.97 23.98
CA ALA A 337 20.46 -20.21 25.15
C ALA A 337 20.39 -21.71 25.49
N PRO A 338 21.44 -22.27 26.13
CA PRO A 338 21.54 -23.71 26.36
C PRO A 338 20.48 -24.27 27.30
N GLU A 339 19.97 -23.45 28.22
CA GLU A 339 18.96 -23.82 29.23
C GLU A 339 17.51 -23.70 28.72
N ASP A 340 17.29 -23.25 27.49
CA ASP A 340 15.95 -23.09 26.94
C ASP A 340 15.32 -24.45 26.60
N LYS A 341 14.39 -24.88 27.45
CA LYS A 341 13.68 -26.15 27.32
C LYS A 341 12.84 -26.25 26.04
N ALA A 342 12.34 -25.14 25.51
CA ALA A 342 11.57 -25.14 24.27
C ALA A 342 12.47 -25.45 23.07
N ILE A 343 13.66 -24.83 23.01
CA ILE A 343 14.66 -25.12 21.98
C ILE A 343 15.12 -26.58 22.05
N GLN A 344 15.42 -27.09 23.25
CA GLN A 344 15.83 -28.49 23.45
C GLN A 344 14.75 -29.48 22.97
N ALA A 345 13.49 -29.24 23.32
CA ALA A 345 12.37 -30.07 22.91
C ALA A 345 12.16 -30.03 21.38
N GLU A 346 12.22 -28.84 20.77
CA GLU A 346 12.02 -28.67 19.34
C GLU A 346 13.18 -29.31 18.53
N LEU A 347 14.42 -29.27 19.02
CA LEU A 347 15.56 -29.98 18.43
C LEU A 347 15.33 -31.48 18.34
N LEU A 348 14.83 -32.09 19.42
CA LEU A 348 14.53 -33.52 19.44
C LEU A 348 13.44 -33.87 18.42
N LYS A 349 12.40 -33.04 18.34
CA LYS A 349 11.30 -33.20 17.39
C LYS A 349 11.78 -33.09 15.93
N VAL A 350 12.64 -32.11 15.61
CA VAL A 350 13.21 -31.98 14.25
C VAL A 350 14.08 -33.18 13.90
N LYS A 351 14.95 -33.65 14.81
CA LYS A 351 15.76 -34.86 14.59
C LYS A 351 14.91 -36.10 14.30
N GLN A 352 13.80 -36.26 15.02
CA GLN A 352 12.84 -37.35 14.77
C GLN A 352 12.18 -37.22 13.40
N LYS A 353 11.77 -36.01 12.98
CA LYS A 353 11.21 -35.77 11.65
C LYS A 353 12.19 -36.08 10.52
N ILE A 354 13.46 -35.67 10.64
CA ILE A 354 14.51 -35.98 9.67
C ILE A 354 14.68 -37.49 9.54
N LYS A 355 14.76 -38.22 10.66
CA LYS A 355 14.88 -39.68 10.66
C LYS A 355 13.68 -40.32 9.95
N ALA A 356 12.46 -39.93 10.32
CA ALA A 356 11.24 -40.47 9.73
C ALA A 356 11.14 -40.20 8.22
N GLN A 357 11.62 -39.04 7.74
CA GLN A 357 11.64 -38.73 6.31
C GLN A 357 12.64 -39.60 5.56
N LYS A 358 13.87 -39.74 6.07
CA LYS A 358 14.89 -40.63 5.47
C LYS A 358 14.43 -42.08 5.42
N ASP A 359 13.76 -42.55 6.47
CA ASP A 359 13.21 -43.92 6.51
C ASP A 359 12.11 -44.12 5.46
N LYS A 360 11.25 -43.11 5.23
CA LYS A 360 10.24 -43.14 4.16
C LYS A 360 10.86 -43.11 2.76
N GLU A 361 11.85 -42.27 2.53
CA GLU A 361 12.56 -42.19 1.25
C GLU A 361 13.24 -43.53 0.92
N LYS A 362 13.94 -44.11 1.88
CA LYS A 362 14.54 -45.45 1.74
C LYS A 362 13.50 -46.52 1.41
N ALA A 363 12.36 -46.51 2.10
CA ALA A 363 11.29 -47.47 1.83
C ALA A 363 10.64 -47.26 0.44
N ALA A 364 10.52 -46.02 -0.03
CA ALA A 364 10.01 -45.71 -1.36
C ALA A 364 10.98 -46.18 -2.46
N TYR A 365 12.28 -45.90 -2.31
CA TYR A 365 13.32 -46.41 -3.22
C TYR A 365 13.34 -47.93 -3.27
N ALA A 366 13.28 -48.60 -2.12
CA ALA A 366 13.26 -50.07 -2.07
C ALA A 366 12.07 -50.68 -2.82
N LYS A 367 10.91 -49.99 -2.86
CA LYS A 367 9.72 -50.42 -3.62
C LYS A 367 9.78 -50.11 -5.11
N MET A 368 10.61 -49.15 -5.54
CA MET A 368 10.77 -48.84 -6.97
C MET A 368 11.71 -49.81 -7.69
N PHE A 369 12.57 -50.51 -6.93
CA PHE A 369 13.55 -51.48 -7.44
C PHE A 369 13.25 -52.93 -7.05
N ALA A 370 12.08 -53.17 -6.44
CA ALA A 370 11.50 -54.50 -6.18
C ALA A 370 10.29 -54.68 -7.10
#